data_AF-A0A660RMS3-F1
#
_entry.id   AF-A0A660RMS3-F1
#
_cell.length_a   1.000
_cell.length_b   1.000
_cell.length_c   1.000
_cell.angle_alpha   90.00
_cell.angle_beta   90.00
_cell.angle_gamma   90.00
#
_symmetry.space_group_name_H-M   'P 1'
#
loop_
_entity.id
_entity.type
_entity.pdbx_description
1 polymer ?
#
loop_
_entity_poly.entity_id
_entity_poly.type
_entity_poly.pdbx_seq_one_letter_code
_entity_poly.pdbx_strand_id
1 'polypeptide(L)'
;MAGKKKKGKGKIFFWICFLLFLFLIWMYLDFEFQKINYAGGVPLKDWRSFASYFLSKVPYFKKKVEYSPKYILPLAQQYELEVGRLNAYFSKLNEEIKVKEDKLSEKEKELKEKEQQLKLEKARYNSDLKALNAEKARWEDYNMRLNKLAQWMSNADASKIVGALKDKSISATDIASAFLRMDDSAVGDILQSLATVDPTKAAAIISHMSKPSTQ
;
A
#
# COMPACT_ATOMS: atom_id res chain seq x y z
N MET A 1 -33.79 43.59 92.93
CA MET A 1 -33.32 44.84 92.29
C MET A 1 -32.84 44.53 90.89
N ALA A 2 -33.39 45.23 89.89
CA ALA A 2 -33.19 44.97 88.47
C ALA A 2 -31.83 45.49 87.96
N GLY A 3 -30.99 44.60 87.42
CA GLY A 3 -29.74 44.95 86.74
C GLY A 3 -29.96 45.15 85.24
N LYS A 4 -29.86 46.40 84.78
CA LYS A 4 -30.06 46.85 83.39
C LYS A 4 -29.13 46.11 82.39
N LYS A 5 -29.73 45.48 81.37
CA LYS A 5 -29.04 44.89 80.21
C LYS A 5 -28.33 45.98 79.38
N LYS A 6 -27.00 46.04 79.40
CA LYS A 6 -26.19 46.78 78.40
C LYS A 6 -26.24 46.04 77.04
N LYS A 7 -27.32 46.18 76.28
CA LYS A 7 -27.55 45.50 74.98
C LYS A 7 -27.30 46.38 73.74
N GLY A 8 -26.58 47.51 73.86
CA GLY A 8 -26.37 48.45 72.75
C GLY A 8 -25.01 48.35 72.03
N LYS A 9 -23.90 48.12 72.75
CA LYS A 9 -22.56 48.32 72.17
C LYS A 9 -22.11 47.22 71.19
N GLY A 10 -22.48 45.96 71.44
CA GLY A 10 -22.12 44.84 70.54
C GLY A 10 -22.82 44.88 69.19
N LYS A 11 -24.07 45.36 69.14
CA LYS A 11 -24.82 45.54 67.87
C LYS A 11 -24.21 46.64 67.01
N ILE A 12 -23.79 47.74 67.63
CA ILE A 12 -23.16 48.86 66.92
C ILE A 12 -21.81 48.43 66.34
N PHE A 13 -20.99 47.69 67.10
CA PHE A 13 -19.73 47.14 66.59
C PHE A 13 -19.96 46.19 65.40
N PHE A 14 -20.96 45.31 65.50
CA PHE A 14 -21.33 44.42 64.39
C PHE A 14 -21.74 45.20 63.13
N TRP A 15 -22.58 46.24 63.28
CA TRP A 15 -22.98 47.09 62.15
C TRP A 15 -21.82 47.85 61.52
N ILE A 16 -20.85 48.32 62.32
CA ILE A 16 -19.64 48.98 61.82
C ILE A 16 -18.78 48.00 61.02
N CYS A 17 -18.53 46.79 61.55
CA CYS A 17 -17.81 45.75 60.82
C CYS A 17 -18.54 45.31 59.55
N PHE A 18 -19.87 45.23 59.59
CA PHE A 18 -20.70 44.85 58.44
C PHE A 18 -20.67 45.92 57.34
N LEU A 19 -20.73 47.20 57.70
CA LEU A 19 -20.58 48.31 56.75
C LEU A 19 -19.18 48.35 56.12
N LEU A 20 -18.12 48.10 56.92
CA LEU A 20 -16.76 47.96 56.40
C LEU A 20 -16.62 46.78 55.43
N PHE A 21 -17.27 45.65 55.73
CA PHE A 21 -17.27 44.48 54.85
C PHE A 21 -18.01 44.75 53.53
N LEU A 22 -19.17 45.41 53.58
CA LEU A 22 -19.88 45.84 52.36
C LEU A 22 -19.07 46.84 51.54
N PHE A 23 -18.36 47.76 52.20
CA PHE A 23 -17.48 48.70 51.52
C PHE A 23 -16.33 47.99 50.81
N LEU A 24 -15.72 46.97 51.44
CA LEU A 24 -14.70 46.13 50.82
C LEU A 24 -15.24 45.35 49.60
N ILE A 25 -16.46 44.82 49.69
CA ILE A 25 -17.12 44.14 48.55
C ILE A 25 -17.36 45.12 47.41
N TRP A 26 -17.85 46.33 47.71
CA TRP A 26 -18.14 47.32 46.69
C TRP A 26 -16.86 47.80 45.98
N MET A 27 -15.78 48.04 46.73
CA MET A 27 -14.46 48.31 46.14
C MET A 27 -13.92 47.14 45.30
N TYR A 28 -14.18 45.90 45.72
CA TYR A 28 -13.77 44.72 44.97
C TYR A 28 -14.52 44.61 43.63
N LEU A 29 -15.82 44.86 43.66
CA LEU A 29 -16.64 44.90 42.45
C LEU A 29 -16.18 46.01 41.51
N ASP A 30 -15.92 47.22 41.98
CA ASP A 30 -15.42 48.32 41.15
C ASP A 30 -14.06 47.99 40.49
N PHE A 31 -13.15 47.36 41.23
CA PHE A 31 -11.88 46.89 40.71
C PHE A 31 -12.05 45.82 39.60
N GLU A 32 -12.94 44.85 39.80
CA GLU A 32 -13.23 43.82 38.79
C GLU A 32 -13.95 44.43 37.57
N PHE A 33 -14.87 45.40 37.76
CA PHE A 33 -15.54 46.10 36.65
C PHE A 33 -14.56 46.90 35.79
N GLN A 34 -13.62 47.62 36.39
CA GLN A 34 -12.56 48.31 35.65
C GLN A 34 -11.67 47.29 34.90
N LYS A 35 -11.32 46.16 35.53
CA LYS A 35 -10.53 45.10 34.89
C LYS A 35 -11.24 44.43 33.72
N ILE A 36 -12.56 44.22 33.82
CA ILE A 36 -13.39 43.65 32.74
C ILE A 36 -13.51 44.64 31.58
N ASN A 37 -13.79 45.92 31.87
CA ASN A 37 -13.99 46.95 30.84
C ASN A 37 -12.72 47.30 30.07
N TYR A 38 -11.53 47.20 30.70
CA TYR A 38 -10.26 47.55 30.04
C TYR A 38 -9.45 46.35 29.52
N ALA A 39 -9.63 45.14 30.07
CA ALA A 39 -8.73 44.02 29.79
C ALA A 39 -9.42 42.65 29.57
N GLY A 40 -10.76 42.59 29.49
CA GLY A 40 -11.47 41.34 29.20
C GLY A 40 -11.20 40.22 30.20
N GLY A 41 -10.88 40.57 31.46
CA GLY A 41 -10.55 39.61 32.50
C GLY A 41 -11.75 38.76 32.94
N VAL A 42 -11.48 37.50 33.31
CA VAL A 42 -12.50 36.60 33.90
C VAL A 42 -12.79 37.03 35.35
N PRO A 43 -14.05 37.27 35.74
CA PRO A 43 -14.38 37.67 37.12
C PRO A 43 -14.05 36.58 38.13
N LEU A 44 -13.77 36.97 39.39
CA LEU A 44 -13.64 36.12 40.58
C LEU A 44 -12.39 35.20 40.67
N LYS A 45 -11.44 35.27 39.72
CA LYS A 45 -10.27 34.38 39.74
C LYS A 45 -9.08 34.91 40.56
N ASP A 46 -9.02 36.22 40.81
CA ASP A 46 -7.81 36.89 41.30
C ASP A 46 -7.99 37.69 42.61
N TRP A 47 -8.71 37.12 43.61
CA TRP A 47 -8.90 37.80 44.91
C TRP A 47 -7.57 38.15 45.61
N ARG A 48 -6.52 37.34 45.39
CA ARG A 48 -5.17 37.56 45.93
C ARG A 48 -4.49 38.79 45.33
N SER A 49 -4.70 39.06 44.03
CA SER A 49 -4.17 40.24 43.35
C SER A 49 -4.90 41.52 43.76
N PHE A 50 -6.19 41.41 44.09
CA PHE A 50 -6.93 42.50 44.72
C PHE A 50 -6.45 42.78 46.15
N ALA A 51 -6.26 41.73 46.95
CA ALA A 51 -5.73 41.87 48.31
C ALA A 51 -4.34 42.53 48.30
N SER A 52 -3.46 42.17 47.35
CA SER A 52 -2.14 42.80 47.22
C SER A 52 -2.20 44.25 46.71
N TYR A 53 -3.11 44.58 45.79
CA TYR A 53 -3.39 45.96 45.39
C TYR A 53 -3.87 46.82 46.57
N PHE A 54 -4.77 46.28 47.40
CA PHE A 54 -5.26 46.99 48.58
C PHE A 54 -4.19 47.15 49.66
N LEU A 55 -3.48 46.07 49.99
CA LEU A 55 -2.41 46.08 50.99
C LEU A 55 -1.24 46.99 50.58
N SER A 56 -0.98 47.16 49.28
CA SER A 56 0.04 48.10 48.81
C SER A 56 -0.34 49.58 49.00
N LYS A 57 -1.64 49.91 49.09
CA LYS A 57 -2.14 51.26 49.41
C LYS A 57 -2.14 51.59 50.90
N VAL A 58 -2.07 50.58 51.78
CA VAL A 58 -1.98 50.80 53.23
C VAL A 58 -0.52 51.11 53.61
N PRO A 59 -0.22 52.26 54.23
CA PRO A 59 1.16 52.73 54.45
C PRO A 59 2.08 51.72 55.17
N TYR A 60 1.50 50.91 56.07
CA TYR A 60 2.21 49.92 56.87
C TYR A 60 2.61 48.66 56.10
N PHE A 61 1.80 48.23 55.12
CA PHE A 61 1.99 46.98 54.37
C PHE A 61 2.65 47.19 53.00
N LYS A 62 2.76 48.45 52.54
CA LYS A 62 3.39 48.84 51.28
C LYS A 62 4.81 48.28 51.06
N LYS A 63 5.62 48.13 52.12
CA LYS A 63 6.99 47.61 52.03
C LYS A 63 7.10 46.07 52.03
N LYS A 64 6.01 45.35 52.33
CA LYS A 64 5.99 43.88 52.48
C LYS A 64 5.21 43.15 51.39
N VAL A 65 4.52 43.89 50.52
CA VAL A 65 3.64 43.34 49.48
C VAL A 65 4.09 43.86 48.14
N GLU A 66 4.76 43.01 47.37
CA GLU A 66 5.18 43.30 46.00
C GLU A 66 4.01 42.97 45.06
N TYR A 67 3.42 44.01 44.46
CA TYR A 67 2.36 43.85 43.47
C TYR A 67 3.01 43.56 42.11
N SER A 68 2.99 42.29 41.70
CA SER A 68 3.32 41.90 40.33
C SER A 68 2.02 41.81 39.52
N PRO A 69 1.72 42.78 38.63
CA PRO A 69 0.64 42.58 37.67
C PRO A 69 1.02 41.38 36.81
N LYS A 70 0.26 40.29 36.91
CA LYS A 70 0.40 39.17 36.00
C LYS A 70 0.10 39.73 34.61
N TYR A 71 1.09 39.74 33.70
CA TYR A 71 0.95 40.26 32.35
C TYR A 71 -0.24 39.55 31.66
N ILE A 72 -1.38 40.23 31.60
CA ILE A 72 -2.50 39.82 30.77
C ILE A 72 -2.22 40.47 29.43
N LEU A 73 -1.77 39.68 28.45
CA LEU A 73 -1.58 40.17 27.08
C LEU A 73 -2.87 40.83 26.61
N PRO A 74 -2.83 42.03 26.01
CA PRO A 74 -3.99 42.66 25.40
C PRO A 74 -4.71 41.69 24.47
N LEU A 75 -6.04 41.73 24.44
CA LEU A 75 -6.87 40.81 23.67
C LEU A 75 -6.42 40.69 22.20
N ALA A 76 -5.98 41.80 21.59
CA ALA A 76 -5.42 41.82 20.23
C ALA A 76 -4.17 40.91 20.07
N GLN A 77 -3.25 40.92 21.03
CA GLN A 77 -2.05 40.06 21.00
C GLN A 77 -2.39 38.59 21.22
N GLN A 78 -3.42 38.29 22.00
CA GLN A 78 -3.91 36.91 22.16
C GLN A 78 -4.49 36.36 20.85
N TYR A 79 -5.28 37.19 20.15
CA TYR A 79 -5.81 36.82 18.83
C TYR A 79 -4.71 36.63 17.80
N GLU A 80 -3.70 37.51 17.74
CA GLU A 80 -2.56 37.36 16.82
C GLU A 80 -1.79 36.04 17.06
N LEU A 81 -1.55 35.68 18.32
CA LEU A 81 -0.91 34.42 18.69
C LEU A 81 -1.77 33.20 18.33
N GLU A 82 -3.09 33.30 18.48
CA GLU A 82 -4.02 32.22 18.10
C GLU A 82 -4.09 32.05 16.58
N VAL A 83 -4.21 33.14 15.82
CA VAL A 83 -4.20 33.15 14.35
C VAL A 83 -2.86 32.64 13.81
N GLY A 84 -1.74 33.05 14.40
CA GLY A 84 -0.41 32.53 14.03
C GLY A 84 -0.29 31.02 14.25
N ARG A 85 -0.81 30.49 15.36
CA ARG A 85 -0.86 29.04 15.64
C ARG A 85 -1.75 28.30 14.64
N LEU A 86 -2.93 28.83 14.33
CA LEU A 86 -3.85 28.26 13.35
C LEU A 86 -3.23 28.24 11.94
N ASN A 87 -2.60 29.33 11.51
CA ASN A 87 -1.94 29.40 10.21
C ASN A 87 -0.78 28.41 10.12
N ALA A 88 0.04 28.30 11.16
CA ALA A 88 1.11 27.30 11.20
C ALA A 88 0.56 25.86 11.13
N TYR A 89 -0.54 25.58 11.84
CA TYR A 89 -1.21 24.29 11.79
C TYR A 89 -1.74 23.97 10.38
N PHE A 90 -2.47 24.90 9.75
CA PHE A 90 -3.00 24.71 8.40
C PHE A 90 -1.89 24.61 7.35
N SER A 91 -0.81 25.37 7.49
CA SER A 91 0.36 25.28 6.61
C SER A 91 0.97 23.89 6.67
N LYS A 92 1.19 23.36 7.88
CA LYS A 92 1.72 22.01 8.07
C LYS A 92 0.77 20.94 7.53
N LEU A 93 -0.53 21.09 7.75
CA LEU A 93 -1.54 20.17 7.23
C LEU A 93 -1.55 20.16 5.69
N ASN A 94 -1.44 21.34 5.07
CA ASN A 94 -1.36 21.45 3.60
C ASN A 94 -0.10 20.80 3.04
N GLU A 95 1.05 20.95 3.70
CA GLU A 95 2.28 20.26 3.31
C GLU A 95 2.13 18.74 3.41
N GLU A 96 1.55 18.24 4.51
CA GLU A 96 1.29 16.82 4.68
C GLU A 96 0.32 16.26 3.63
N ILE A 97 -0.71 17.03 3.26
CA ILE A 97 -1.66 16.67 2.19
C ILE A 97 -0.93 16.60 0.85
N LYS A 98 -0.15 17.63 0.49
CA LYS A 98 0.61 17.63 -0.77
C LYS A 98 1.54 16.42 -0.89
N VAL A 99 2.28 16.10 0.18
CA VAL A 99 3.16 14.93 0.19
C VAL A 99 2.38 13.61 -0.01
N LYS A 100 1.16 13.52 0.53
CA LYS A 100 0.29 12.36 0.32
C LYS A 100 -0.25 12.30 -1.10
N GLU A 101 -0.65 13.43 -1.67
CA GLU A 101 -1.13 13.54 -3.05
C GLU A 101 -0.02 13.16 -4.05
N ASP A 102 1.19 13.66 -3.86
CA ASP A 102 2.34 13.32 -4.71
C ASP A 102 2.64 11.82 -4.68
N LYS A 103 2.68 11.24 -3.47
CA LYS A 103 2.86 9.78 -3.29
C LYS A 103 1.73 8.96 -3.90
N LEU A 104 0.49 9.45 -3.83
CA LEU A 104 -0.66 8.77 -4.41
C LEU A 104 -0.58 8.80 -5.94
N SER A 105 -0.27 9.96 -6.51
CA SER A 105 -0.05 10.13 -7.95
C SER A 105 1.09 9.25 -8.47
N GLU A 106 2.20 9.13 -7.74
CA GLU A 106 3.31 8.24 -8.10
C GLU A 106 2.86 6.77 -8.10
N LYS A 107 2.16 6.33 -7.04
CA LYS A 107 1.60 4.97 -6.98
C LYS A 107 0.59 4.67 -8.08
N GLU A 108 -0.25 5.64 -8.45
CA GLU A 108 -1.20 5.48 -9.55
C GLU A 108 -0.50 5.32 -10.91
N LYS A 109 0.61 6.03 -11.12
CA LYS A 109 1.44 5.86 -12.33
C LYS A 109 2.07 4.48 -12.36
N GLU A 110 2.71 4.05 -11.27
CA GLU A 110 3.30 2.71 -11.17
C GLU A 110 2.25 1.60 -11.37
N LEU A 111 1.05 1.77 -10.80
CA LEU A 111 -0.03 0.80 -10.94
C LEU A 111 -0.45 0.69 -12.41
N LYS A 112 -0.64 1.81 -13.11
CA LYS A 112 -1.00 1.82 -14.54
C LYS A 112 0.07 1.16 -15.40
N GLU A 113 1.36 1.40 -15.11
CA GLU A 113 2.46 0.75 -15.82
C GLU A 113 2.46 -0.77 -15.60
N LYS A 114 2.31 -1.22 -14.34
CA LYS A 114 2.21 -2.65 -14.01
C LYS A 114 1.00 -3.31 -14.65
N GLU A 115 -0.15 -2.64 -14.69
CA GLU A 115 -1.34 -3.15 -15.37
C GLU A 115 -1.13 -3.32 -16.88
N GLN A 116 -0.43 -2.37 -17.52
CA GLN A 116 -0.09 -2.49 -18.94
C GLN A 116 0.89 -3.63 -19.21
N GLN A 117 1.94 -3.75 -18.39
CA GLN A 117 2.90 -4.85 -18.48
C GLN A 117 2.20 -6.21 -18.31
N LEU A 118 1.34 -6.34 -17.31
CA LEU A 118 0.59 -7.57 -17.05
C LEU A 118 -0.34 -7.93 -18.22
N LYS A 119 -0.98 -6.95 -18.86
CA LYS A 119 -1.80 -7.19 -20.06
C LYS A 119 -0.97 -7.71 -21.22
N LEU A 120 0.20 -7.12 -21.47
CA LEU A 120 1.12 -7.58 -22.53
C LEU A 120 1.65 -8.98 -22.25
N GLU A 121 2.05 -9.25 -21.01
CA GLU A 121 2.55 -10.56 -20.60
C GLU A 121 1.48 -11.65 -20.72
N LYS A 122 0.25 -11.38 -20.28
CA LYS A 122 -0.89 -12.30 -20.48
C LYS A 122 -1.16 -12.57 -21.97
N ALA A 123 -1.05 -11.55 -22.82
CA ALA A 123 -1.24 -11.73 -24.26
C ALA A 123 -0.15 -12.61 -24.87
N ARG A 124 1.12 -12.39 -24.50
CA ARG A 124 2.25 -13.23 -24.93
C ARG A 124 2.09 -14.67 -24.44
N TYR A 125 1.85 -14.86 -23.15
CA TYR A 125 1.64 -16.18 -22.56
C TYR A 125 0.54 -16.97 -23.26
N ASN A 126 -0.61 -16.32 -23.55
CA ASN A 126 -1.70 -16.97 -24.28
C ASN A 126 -1.33 -17.31 -25.72
N SER A 127 -0.51 -16.50 -26.39
CA SER A 127 0.00 -16.79 -27.73
C SER A 127 0.94 -17.99 -27.71
N ASP A 128 1.88 -18.00 -26.76
CA ASP A 128 2.87 -19.07 -26.61
C ASP A 128 2.19 -20.39 -26.24
N LEU A 129 1.20 -20.35 -25.36
CA LEU A 129 0.41 -21.53 -24.99
C LEU A 129 -0.38 -22.08 -26.18
N LYS A 130 -0.91 -21.22 -27.07
CA LYS A 130 -1.56 -21.67 -28.31
C LYS A 130 -0.56 -22.31 -29.27
N ALA A 131 0.62 -21.70 -29.44
CA ALA A 131 1.67 -22.23 -30.31
C ALA A 131 2.16 -23.60 -29.81
N LEU A 132 2.42 -23.72 -28.50
CA LEU A 132 2.84 -24.96 -27.87
C LEU A 132 1.78 -26.06 -28.00
N ASN A 133 0.50 -25.75 -27.80
CA ASN A 133 -0.57 -26.72 -27.97
C ASN A 133 -0.70 -27.18 -29.44
N ALA A 134 -0.51 -26.27 -30.41
CA ALA A 134 -0.52 -26.63 -31.82
C ALA A 134 0.68 -27.52 -32.19
N GLU A 135 1.86 -27.22 -31.67
CA GLU A 135 3.07 -28.04 -31.85
C GLU A 135 2.92 -29.42 -31.20
N LYS A 136 2.40 -29.47 -29.97
CA LYS A 136 2.08 -30.72 -29.28
C LYS A 136 1.11 -31.57 -30.09
N ALA A 137 0.03 -30.97 -30.62
CA ALA A 137 -0.93 -31.70 -31.44
C ALA A 137 -0.29 -32.25 -32.73
N ARG A 138 0.57 -31.47 -33.40
CA ARG A 138 1.32 -31.94 -34.58
C ARG A 138 2.27 -33.08 -34.24
N TRP A 139 2.94 -33.00 -33.09
CA TRP A 139 3.86 -34.02 -32.62
C TRP A 139 3.13 -35.33 -32.25
N GLU A 140 1.99 -35.23 -31.56
CA GLU A 140 1.15 -36.38 -31.23
C GLU A 140 0.60 -37.07 -32.49
N ASP A 141 0.11 -36.28 -33.46
CA ASP A 141 -0.37 -36.76 -34.75
C ASP A 141 0.75 -37.41 -35.57
N TYR A 142 1.95 -36.80 -35.60
CA TYR A 142 3.13 -37.39 -36.23
C TYR A 142 3.52 -38.73 -35.59
N ASN A 143 3.57 -38.81 -34.26
CA ASN A 143 3.84 -40.06 -33.55
C ASN A 143 2.77 -41.12 -33.80
N MET A 144 1.49 -40.74 -33.86
CA MET A 144 0.41 -41.66 -34.18
C MET A 144 0.59 -42.24 -35.58
N ARG A 145 0.92 -41.41 -36.57
CA ARG A 145 1.22 -41.87 -37.94
C ARG A 145 2.42 -42.81 -37.97
N LEU A 146 3.51 -42.47 -37.28
CA LEU A 146 4.69 -43.34 -37.22
C LEU A 146 4.37 -44.69 -36.57
N ASN A 147 3.60 -44.71 -35.49
CA ASN A 147 3.20 -45.96 -34.83
C ASN A 147 2.32 -46.81 -35.75
N LYS A 148 1.36 -46.21 -36.46
CA LYS A 148 0.55 -46.92 -37.46
C LYS A 148 1.38 -47.46 -38.61
N LEU A 149 2.36 -46.68 -39.09
CA LEU A 149 3.26 -47.08 -40.14
C LEU A 149 4.15 -48.26 -39.68
N ALA A 150 4.75 -48.16 -38.50
CA ALA A 150 5.53 -49.24 -37.89
C ALA A 150 4.68 -50.52 -37.73
N GLN A 151 3.46 -50.41 -37.20
CA GLN A 151 2.56 -51.54 -37.05
C GLN A 151 2.15 -52.16 -38.40
N TRP A 152 1.88 -51.33 -39.42
CA TRP A 152 1.58 -51.82 -40.77
C TRP A 152 2.77 -52.58 -41.37
N MET A 153 3.98 -52.05 -41.21
CA MET A 153 5.20 -52.69 -41.73
C MET A 153 5.54 -53.98 -40.97
N SER A 154 5.40 -54.02 -39.64
CA SER A 154 5.64 -55.23 -38.84
C SER A 154 4.69 -56.38 -39.18
N ASN A 155 3.45 -56.06 -39.55
CA ASN A 155 2.42 -57.07 -39.87
C ASN A 155 2.43 -57.50 -41.34
N ALA A 156 3.24 -56.85 -42.18
CA ALA A 156 3.23 -57.09 -43.61
C ALA A 156 4.43 -57.96 -44.04
N ASP A 157 4.23 -58.71 -45.12
CA ASP A 157 5.28 -59.51 -45.72
C ASP A 157 6.36 -58.60 -46.33
N ALA A 158 7.61 -58.77 -45.87
CA ALA A 158 8.75 -57.95 -46.25
C ALA A 158 8.92 -57.83 -47.77
N SER A 159 8.66 -58.91 -48.51
CA SER A 159 8.77 -58.92 -49.97
C SER A 159 7.68 -58.11 -50.67
N LYS A 160 6.50 -57.97 -50.04
CA LYS A 160 5.32 -57.30 -50.62
C LYS A 160 5.29 -55.80 -50.33
N ILE A 161 5.84 -55.35 -49.20
CA ILE A 161 5.84 -53.91 -48.86
C ILE A 161 6.93 -53.12 -49.54
N VAL A 162 8.01 -53.76 -50.00
CA VAL A 162 9.14 -53.11 -50.68
C VAL A 162 8.70 -52.31 -51.91
N GLY A 163 7.67 -52.79 -52.63
CA GLY A 163 7.08 -52.07 -53.75
C GLY A 163 6.48 -50.72 -53.34
N ALA A 164 5.84 -50.65 -52.17
CA ALA A 164 5.31 -49.42 -51.61
C ALA A 164 6.42 -48.54 -51.03
N LEU A 165 7.41 -49.12 -50.33
CA LEU A 165 8.52 -48.39 -49.73
C LEU A 165 9.47 -47.77 -50.75
N LYS A 166 9.53 -48.30 -51.97
CA LYS A 166 10.30 -47.73 -53.09
C LYS A 166 9.74 -46.38 -53.57
N ASP A 167 8.46 -46.09 -53.34
CA ASP A 167 7.83 -44.87 -53.84
C ASP A 167 8.60 -43.62 -53.40
N LYS A 168 8.93 -42.74 -54.35
CA LYS A 168 9.68 -41.50 -54.09
C LYS A 168 8.92 -40.51 -53.20
N SER A 169 7.60 -40.65 -53.10
CA SER A 169 6.76 -39.86 -52.21
C SER A 169 7.00 -40.18 -50.73
N ILE A 170 7.52 -41.37 -50.40
CA ILE A 170 7.84 -41.76 -49.03
C ILE A 170 9.31 -41.45 -48.75
N SER A 171 9.56 -40.58 -47.79
CA SER A 171 10.93 -40.18 -47.45
C SER A 171 11.69 -41.30 -46.73
N ALA A 172 12.99 -41.40 -46.97
CA ALA A 172 13.86 -42.33 -46.27
C ALA A 172 13.91 -42.04 -44.75
N THR A 173 13.71 -40.78 -44.37
CA THR A 173 13.65 -40.30 -42.98
C THR A 173 12.40 -40.79 -42.23
N ASP A 174 11.23 -40.82 -42.87
CA ASP A 174 10.00 -41.30 -42.25
C ASP A 174 10.04 -42.82 -42.06
N ILE A 175 10.59 -43.54 -43.05
CA ILE A 175 10.79 -45.00 -42.97
C ILE A 175 11.78 -45.32 -41.84
N ALA A 176 12.92 -44.61 -41.79
CA ALA A 176 13.89 -44.76 -40.70
C ALA A 176 13.26 -44.50 -39.32
N SER A 177 12.46 -43.45 -39.19
CA SER A 177 11.79 -43.09 -37.94
C SER A 177 10.75 -44.11 -37.49
N ALA A 178 10.11 -44.80 -38.44
CA ALA A 178 9.20 -45.90 -38.14
C ALA A 178 9.93 -47.21 -37.82
N PHE A 179 11.05 -47.51 -38.49
CA PHE A 179 11.90 -48.66 -38.19
C PHE A 179 12.48 -48.61 -36.77
N LEU A 180 12.82 -47.43 -36.26
CA LEU A 180 13.24 -47.25 -34.85
C LEU A 180 12.16 -47.64 -33.81
N ARG A 181 10.93 -47.94 -34.24
CA ARG A 181 9.81 -48.35 -33.38
C ARG A 181 9.37 -49.80 -33.63
N MET A 182 10.10 -50.52 -34.49
CA MET A 182 9.85 -51.90 -34.84
C MET A 182 10.94 -52.80 -34.24
N ASP A 183 10.69 -54.10 -34.22
CA ASP A 183 11.69 -55.08 -33.81
C ASP A 183 12.82 -55.19 -34.85
N ASP A 184 14.07 -55.27 -34.40
CA ASP A 184 15.27 -55.29 -35.24
C ASP A 184 15.24 -56.41 -36.30
N SER A 185 14.62 -57.56 -35.99
CA SER A 185 14.47 -58.68 -36.92
C SER A 185 13.57 -58.31 -38.12
N ALA A 186 12.41 -57.69 -37.86
CA ALA A 186 11.49 -57.28 -38.92
C ALA A 186 12.10 -56.18 -39.79
N VAL A 187 12.83 -55.24 -39.16
CA VAL A 187 13.57 -54.19 -39.87
C VAL A 187 14.65 -54.80 -40.77
N GLY A 188 15.41 -55.79 -40.28
CA GLY A 188 16.43 -56.50 -41.05
C GLY A 188 15.88 -57.17 -42.30
N ASP A 189 14.78 -57.89 -42.18
CA ASP A 189 14.13 -58.60 -43.29
C ASP A 189 13.61 -57.62 -44.37
N ILE A 190 13.01 -56.51 -43.94
CA ILE A 190 12.51 -55.47 -44.85
C ILE A 190 13.67 -54.73 -45.53
N LEU A 191 14.74 -54.38 -44.79
CA LEU A 191 15.92 -53.72 -45.34
C LEU A 191 16.65 -54.60 -46.35
N GLN A 192 16.81 -55.90 -46.07
CA GLN A 192 17.44 -56.86 -46.99
C GLN A 192 16.62 -57.01 -48.29
N SER A 193 15.29 -57.07 -48.15
CA SER A 193 14.38 -57.13 -49.28
C SER A 193 14.41 -55.82 -50.09
N LEU A 194 14.45 -54.66 -49.42
CA LEU A 194 14.53 -53.35 -50.07
C LEU A 194 15.88 -53.13 -50.76
N ALA A 195 16.99 -53.56 -50.17
CA ALA A 195 18.33 -53.43 -50.75
C ALA A 195 18.47 -54.15 -52.10
N THR A 196 17.70 -55.23 -52.28
CA THR A 196 17.65 -55.97 -53.56
C THR A 196 16.94 -55.18 -54.66
N VAL A 197 16.01 -54.28 -54.31
CA VAL A 197 15.14 -53.54 -55.26
C VAL A 197 15.56 -52.08 -55.44
N ASP A 198 15.98 -51.42 -54.36
CA ASP A 198 16.47 -50.05 -54.30
C ASP A 198 17.59 -49.91 -53.24
N PRO A 199 18.84 -50.27 -53.59
CA PRO A 199 19.97 -50.24 -52.65
C PRO A 199 20.31 -48.83 -52.18
N THR A 200 20.09 -47.81 -53.01
CA THR A 200 20.38 -46.42 -52.67
C THR A 200 19.45 -45.91 -51.57
N LYS A 201 18.15 -46.22 -51.67
CA LYS A 201 17.18 -45.83 -50.64
C LYS A 201 17.37 -46.62 -49.35
N ALA A 202 17.68 -47.91 -49.42
CA ALA A 202 18.02 -48.72 -48.24
C ALA A 202 19.24 -48.17 -47.48
N ALA A 203 20.31 -47.80 -48.19
CA ALA A 203 21.48 -47.18 -47.59
C ALA A 203 21.17 -45.83 -46.93
N ALA A 204 20.30 -45.01 -47.55
CA ALA A 204 19.85 -43.76 -46.96
C ALA A 204 19.07 -43.97 -45.65
N ILE A 205 18.17 -44.95 -45.61
CA ILE A 205 17.41 -45.31 -44.39
C ILE A 205 18.36 -45.71 -43.27
N ILE A 206 19.33 -46.59 -43.54
CA ILE A 206 20.34 -47.01 -42.56
C ILE A 206 21.15 -45.82 -42.03
N SER A 207 21.55 -44.90 -42.93
CA SER A 207 22.26 -43.68 -42.52
C SER A 207 21.42 -42.79 -41.60
N HIS A 208 20.11 -42.68 -41.85
CA HIS A 208 19.19 -41.93 -41.00
C HIS A 208 18.91 -42.61 -39.66
N MET A 209 18.89 -43.95 -39.59
CA MET A 209 18.79 -44.69 -38.34
C MET A 209 20.07 -44.61 -37.49
N SER A 210 21.24 -44.51 -38.13
CA SER A 210 22.55 -44.44 -37.44
C SER A 210 22.90 -43.05 -36.92
N LYS A 211 22.25 -41.99 -37.41
CA LYS A 211 22.48 -40.64 -36.91
C LYS A 211 21.66 -40.46 -35.62
N PRO A 212 22.28 -40.08 -34.49
CA PRO A 212 21.50 -39.71 -33.31
C PRO A 212 20.59 -38.55 -33.71
N SER A 213 19.30 -38.67 -33.39
CA SER A 213 18.34 -37.60 -33.56
C SER A 213 18.81 -36.38 -32.76
N THR A 214 19.49 -35.44 -33.42
CA THR A 214 19.65 -34.09 -32.90
C THR A 214 18.24 -33.49 -32.83
N GLN A 215 17.69 -33.51 -31.63
CA GLN A 215 16.61 -32.65 -31.18
C GLN A 215 17.09 -31.21 -31.11
#